data_AF-A0A2N0LQE6-F1
#
_entry.id   AF-A0A2N0LQE6-F1
#
_cell.length_a   1.000
_cell.length_b   1.000
_cell.length_c   1.000
_cell.angle_alpha   90.00
_cell.angle_beta   90.00
_cell.angle_gamma   90.00
#
_symmetry.space_group_name_H-M   'P 1'
#
loop_
_entity.id
_entity.type
_entity.pdbx_description
1 polymer ?
#
loop_
_entity_poly.entity_id
_entity_poly.type
_entity_poly.pdbx_seq_one_letter_code
_entity_poly.pdbx_strand_id
1 'polypeptide(L)' 'MVESFSVSKERIDPLLAEVVKGNQDKVVGWIRGEPGAWGFLAGQAVVAVRSNVDRNLEDAERRLVWSRLWWWLEQVKGRI' A
#
# COMPACT_ATOMS: atom_id res chain seq x y z
N MET A 1 1.37 -29.88 4.28
CA MET A 1 1.88 -29.04 3.18
C MET A 1 1.48 -27.63 3.57
N VAL A 2 2.42 -26.79 4.01
CA VAL A 2 2.09 -25.44 4.50
C VAL A 2 1.71 -24.60 3.28
N GLU A 3 0.47 -24.15 3.22
CA GLU A 3 0.07 -23.12 2.25
C GLU A 3 0.85 -21.86 2.62
N SER A 4 1.95 -21.60 1.92
CA SER A 4 2.63 -20.32 2.00
C SER A 4 1.61 -19.24 1.69
N PHE A 5 1.24 -18.44 2.69
CA PHE A 5 0.49 -17.21 2.50
C PHE A 5 1.28 -16.33 1.55
N SER A 6 0.95 -16.43 0.26
CA SER A 6 1.52 -15.60 -0.79
C SER A 6 0.76 -14.29 -0.78
N VAL A 7 1.49 -13.19 -0.60
CA VAL A 7 0.95 -11.85 -0.76
C VAL A 7 0.57 -11.69 -2.23
N SER A 8 -0.70 -11.92 -2.56
CA SER A 8 -1.24 -11.76 -3.91
C SER A 8 -1.94 -10.41 -4.08
N LYS A 9 -2.02 -9.92 -5.33
CA LYS A 9 -2.66 -8.63 -5.65
C LYS A 9 -4.09 -8.55 -5.12
N GLU A 10 -4.85 -9.63 -5.30
CA GLU A 10 -6.25 -9.72 -4.89
C GLU A 10 -6.43 -9.59 -3.37
N ARG A 11 -5.46 -10.08 -2.58
CA ARG A 11 -5.50 -10.02 -1.11
C ARG A 11 -5.07 -8.65 -0.58
N ILE A 12 -4.09 -8.01 -1.22
CA ILE A 12 -3.61 -6.70 -0.77
C ILE A 12 -4.45 -5.55 -1.26
N ASP A 13 -5.12 -5.68 -2.41
CA ASP A 13 -5.91 -4.60 -2.99
C ASP A 13 -6.95 -3.96 -2.07
N PRO A 14 -7.81 -4.71 -1.37
CA PRO A 14 -8.74 -4.11 -0.41
C PRO A 14 -8.01 -3.40 0.74
N LEU A 15 -6.88 -3.95 1.20
CA LEU A 15 -6.08 -3.32 2.27
C LEU A 15 -5.49 -1.99 1.82
N LEU A 16 -4.98 -1.93 0.58
CA LEU A 16 -4.39 -0.72 0.01
C LEU A 16 -5.45 0.34 -0.29
N ALA A 17 -6.63 -0.07 -0.74
CA ALA A 17 -7.76 0.84 -0.90
C ALA A 17 -8.14 1.50 0.45
N GLU A 18 -8.18 0.74 1.54
CA GLU A 18 -8.43 1.29 2.88
C GLU A 18 -7.30 2.19 3.37
N VAL A 19 -6.03 1.88 3.07
CA VAL A 19 -4.90 2.78 3.38
C VAL A 19 -5.04 4.10 2.63
N VAL A 20 -5.38 4.07 1.34
CA VAL A 20 -5.60 5.30 0.57
C VAL A 20 -6.78 6.08 1.15
N LYS A 21 -7.91 5.43 1.40
CA LYS A 21 -9.13 6.04 1.95
C LYS A 21 -8.94 6.61 3.36
N GLY A 22 -8.16 5.95 4.21
CA GLY A 22 -7.90 6.35 5.60
C GLY A 22 -6.86 7.47 5.75
N ASN A 23 -6.08 7.76 4.71
CA ASN A 23 -4.96 8.71 4.77
C ASN A 23 -5.08 9.82 3.70
N GLN A 24 -6.28 10.37 3.53
CA GLN A 24 -6.58 11.35 2.47
C GLN A 24 -5.69 12.60 2.53
N ASP A 25 -5.31 13.08 3.72
CA ASP A 25 -4.38 14.21 3.86
C ASP A 25 -3.03 13.90 3.18
N LYS A 26 -2.51 12.68 3.39
CA LYS A 26 -1.25 12.24 2.79
C LYS A 26 -1.38 11.92 1.32
N VAL A 27 -2.55 11.46 0.86
CA VAL A 27 -2.82 11.28 -0.57
C VAL A 27 -2.78 12.64 -1.27
N VAL A 28 -3.44 13.67 -0.73
CA VAL A 28 -3.39 15.03 -1.26
C VAL A 28 -1.96 15.59 -1.22
N GLY A 29 -1.24 15.39 -0.11
CA GLY A 29 0.16 15.79 -0.01
C GLY A 29 1.04 15.11 -1.06
N TRP A 30 0.84 13.80 -1.30
CA TRP A 30 1.55 13.07 -2.35
C TRP A 30 1.25 13.62 -3.75
N ILE A 31 -0.03 13.94 -4.05
CA ILE A 31 -0.42 14.55 -5.33
C ILE A 31 0.29 15.90 -5.52
N ARG A 32 0.45 16.68 -4.45
CA ARG A 32 1.15 17.98 -4.45
C ARG A 32 2.67 17.86 -4.47
N GLY A 33 3.22 16.66 -4.39
CA GLY A 33 4.67 16.42 -4.32
C GLY A 33 5.28 16.75 -2.95
N GLU A 34 4.49 16.71 -1.87
CA GLU A 34 4.98 16.98 -0.53
C GLU A 34 5.99 15.90 -0.08
N PRO A 35 7.20 16.32 0.38
CA PRO A 35 8.19 15.39 0.89
C PRO A 35 7.64 14.52 2.03
N GLY A 36 7.94 13.23 1.99
CA GLY A 36 7.54 12.29 3.05
C GLY A 36 6.11 11.73 2.93
N ALA A 37 5.24 12.32 2.10
CA ALA A 37 3.89 11.79 1.89
C ALA A 37 3.91 10.36 1.32
N TRP A 38 4.74 10.11 0.31
CA TRP A 38 4.99 8.76 -0.22
C TRP A 38 5.52 7.80 0.86
N GLY A 39 6.55 8.21 1.59
CA GLY A 39 7.20 7.36 2.60
C GLY A 39 6.23 6.94 3.70
N PHE A 40 5.36 7.87 4.14
CA PHE A 40 4.31 7.58 5.10
C PHE A 40 3.30 6.55 4.55
N LEU A 41 2.75 6.80 3.36
CA LEU A 41 1.76 5.89 2.74
C LEU A 41 2.36 4.50 2.48
N ALA A 42 3.59 4.43 1.99
CA ALA A 42 4.31 3.19 1.76
C ALA A 42 4.55 2.40 3.06
N GLY A 43 4.84 3.10 4.17
CA GLY A 43 4.94 2.50 5.50
C GLY A 43 3.61 1.95 6.00
N GLN A 44 2.53 2.73 5.89
CA GLN A 44 1.18 2.31 6.27
C GLN A 44 0.71 1.08 5.49
N ALA A 45 0.97 1.04 4.18
CA ALA A 45 0.65 -0.12 3.35
C ALA A 45 1.38 -1.39 3.80
N VAL A 46 2.67 -1.30 4.12
CA VAL A 46 3.43 -2.45 4.65
C VAL A 46 2.88 -2.91 6.00
N VAL A 47 2.54 -1.97 6.91
CA VAL A 47 1.95 -2.31 8.20
C VAL A 47 0.60 -3.01 8.04
N ALA A 48 -0.28 -2.49 7.18
CA ALA A 48 -1.60 -3.07 6.93
C ALA A 48 -1.52 -4.50 6.40
N VAL A 49 -0.61 -4.77 5.45
CA VAL A 49 -0.42 -6.11 4.90
C VAL A 49 0.25 -7.03 5.92
N ARG A 50 1.24 -6.53 6.68
CA ARG A 50 1.92 -7.29 7.75
C ARG A 50 0.93 -7.80 8.80
N SER A 51 -0.02 -6.95 9.22
CA SER A 51 -1.05 -7.32 10.19
C SER A 51 -1.97 -8.46 9.73
N ASN A 52 -2.02 -8.76 8.42
CA ASN A 52 -2.83 -9.84 7.87
C ASN A 52 -2.07 -11.17 7.67
N VAL A 53 -0.73 -11.13 7.61
CA VAL A 53 0.09 -12.33 7.35
C VAL A 53 0.87 -12.80 8.57
N ASP A 54 0.74 -12.11 9.72
CA ASP A 54 1.36 -12.40 11.02
C ASP A 54 2.88 -12.71 10.96
N ARG A 55 3.56 -12.12 9.99
CA ARG A 55 5.01 -12.20 9.81
C ARG A 55 5.52 -10.97 9.09
N ASN A 56 6.82 -10.72 9.16
CA ASN A 56 7.43 -9.68 8.35
C ASN A 56 7.32 -10.01 6.85
N LEU A 57 7.11 -8.96 6.06
CA LEU A 57 7.15 -9.05 4.60
C LEU A 57 8.58 -9.20 4.11
N GLU A 58 8.78 -10.12 3.17
CA GLU A 58 10.01 -10.24 2.39
C GLU A 58 10.18 -9.03 1.46
N ASP A 59 11.39 -8.81 0.97
CA ASP A 59 11.68 -7.67 0.10
C ASP A 59 10.80 -7.66 -1.16
N ALA A 60 10.62 -8.83 -1.79
CA ALA A 60 9.75 -8.98 -2.97
C ALA A 60 8.29 -8.60 -2.66
N GLU A 61 7.79 -8.97 -1.49
CA GLU A 61 6.43 -8.66 -1.05
C GLU A 61 6.26 -7.17 -0.77
N ARG A 62 7.25 -6.52 -0.14
CA ARG A 62 7.22 -5.06 0.06
C ARG A 62 7.22 -4.31 -1.28
N ARG A 63 8.03 -4.75 -2.25
CA ARG A 63 8.04 -4.17 -3.60
C ARG A 63 6.69 -4.32 -4.29
N LEU A 64 6.03 -5.47 -4.14
CA LEU A 64 4.68 -5.69 -4.67
C LEU A 64 3.67 -4.73 -4.02
N VAL A 65 3.71 -4.60 -2.70
CA VAL A 65 2.86 -3.67 -1.94
C VAL A 65 3.05 -2.23 -2.41
N TRP A 66 4.30 -1.78 -2.55
CA TRP A 66 4.59 -0.43 -3.02
C TRP A 66 4.15 -0.20 -4.47
N SER A 67 4.45 -1.14 -5.37
CA SER A 67 4.02 -1.06 -6.76
C SER A 67 2.50 -0.96 -6.87
N ARG A 68 1.77 -1.74 -6.06
CA ARG A 68 0.31 -1.74 -6.06
C ARG A 68 -0.28 -0.48 -5.42
N LEU A 69 0.32 0.01 -4.33
CA LEU A 69 -0.08 1.27 -3.71
C LEU A 69 0.12 2.45 -4.66
N TRP A 70 1.27 2.50 -5.34
CA TRP A 70 1.55 3.53 -6.34
C TRP A 70 0.46 3.55 -7.42
N TRP A 71 0.08 2.39 -7.96
CA TRP A 71 -1.01 2.30 -8.92
C TRP A 71 -2.32 2.88 -8.36
N TRP A 72 -2.69 2.58 -7.12
CA TRP A 72 -3.89 3.14 -6.50
C TRP A 72 -3.85 4.66 -6.40
N LEU A 73 -2.71 5.21 -5.99
CA LEU A 73 -2.51 6.66 -5.92
C LEU A 73 -2.62 7.32 -7.30
N GLU A 74 -2.05 6.72 -8.34
CA GLU A 74 -2.21 7.17 -9.73
C GLU A 74 -3.68 7.10 -10.19
N GLN A 75 -4.44 6.05 -9.81
CA GLN A 75 -5.88 5.98 -10.10
C GLN A 75 -6.67 7.10 -9.43
N VAL A 76 -6.35 7.44 -8.18
CA VAL A 76 -7.01 8.54 -7.46
C VAL A 76 -6.65 9.88 -8.10
N LYS A 77 -5.36 10.10 -8.39
CA LYS A 77 -4.88 11.32 -9.05
C LYS A 77 -5.53 11.53 -10.42
N GLY A 78 -5.69 10.47 -11.22
CA GLY A 78 -6.35 10.56 -12.53
C GLY A 78 -7.85 10.88 -12.48
N ARG A 79 -8.46 10.89 -11.29
CA ARG A 79 -9.89 11.23 -11.08
C ARG A 79 -10.10 12.64 -10.52
N ILE A 80 -9.02 13.37 -10.23
CA ILE A 80 -9.03 14.74 -9.69
C ILE A 80 -8.64 15.69 -10.81
#